data_AF-A0A3P7J3R6-F1
#
_entry.id   AF-A0A3P7J3R6-F1
#
_cell.length_a   1.000
_cell.length_b   1.000
_cell.length_c   1.000
_cell.angle_alpha   90.00
_cell.angle_beta   90.00
_cell.angle_gamma   90.00
#
_symmetry.space_group_name_H-M   'P 1'
#
loop_
_entity.id
_entity.type
_entity.pdbx_description
1 polymer ?
#
loop_
_entity_poly.entity_id
_entity_poly.type
_entity_poly.pdbx_seq_one_letter_code
_entity_poly.pdbx_strand_id
1 'polypeptide(L)'
;MTPSMYMGRVEEVPQDQLVVRNNEYLVPIAHFDKDPGRMFGVPFFLKVSNDELLSSVRERIQARLEIPEKEYEKYKFALISSSRVVRYLDMTSNGRVNLAELGHAHVASLATSPYLGLDHMNKSRGVRGSHAAEKAIVIHN
;
A
#
# COMPACT_ATOMS: atom_id res chain seq x y z
N MET A 1 -26.49 -16.36 -1.14
CA MET A 1 -25.02 -16.43 -1.03
C MET A 1 -24.43 -15.42 -2.01
N THR A 2 -23.96 -14.28 -1.51
CA THR A 2 -23.09 -13.42 -2.33
C THR A 2 -21.79 -14.19 -2.55
N PRO A 3 -21.33 -14.40 -3.79
CA PRO A 3 -20.02 -15.01 -4.00
C PRO A 3 -18.99 -14.07 -3.39
N SER A 4 -18.23 -14.55 -2.42
CA SER A 4 -17.02 -13.89 -1.99
C SER A 4 -16.09 -13.86 -3.21
N MET A 5 -15.88 -12.67 -3.77
CA MET A 5 -15.02 -12.46 -4.94
C MET A 5 -13.56 -12.62 -4.50
N TYR A 6 -13.12 -13.87 -4.31
CA TYR A 6 -11.71 -14.17 -4.16
C TYR A 6 -11.04 -14.02 -5.52
N MET A 7 -10.13 -13.05 -5.64
CA MET A 7 -9.27 -12.87 -6.80
C MET A 7 -7.90 -13.46 -6.48
N GLY A 8 -7.50 -14.51 -7.21
CA GLY A 8 -6.17 -15.09 -7.13
C GLY A 8 -5.20 -14.41 -8.09
N ARG A 9 -3.97 -14.15 -7.63
CA ARG A 9 -2.85 -13.76 -8.49
C ARG A 9 -1.72 -14.76 -8.30
N VAL A 10 -1.14 -15.22 -9.41
CA VAL A 10 0.09 -16.03 -9.41
C VAL A 10 1.22 -15.13 -9.92
N GLU A 11 2.31 -15.05 -9.18
CA GLU A 11 3.50 -14.29 -9.53
C GLU A 11 4.76 -15.10 -9.24
N GLU A 12 5.80 -14.91 -10.04
CA GLU A 12 7.11 -15.49 -9.76
C GLU A 12 7.70 -14.84 -8.51
N VAL A 13 8.19 -15.66 -7.58
CA VAL A 13 8.82 -15.17 -6.35
C VAL A 13 10.17 -14.54 -6.72
N PRO A 14 10.39 -13.24 -6.44
CA PRO A 14 11.66 -12.59 -6.69
C PRO A 14 12.82 -13.28 -5.95
N GLN A 15 14.01 -13.29 -6.54
CA GLN A 15 15.18 -13.98 -5.95
C GLN A 15 15.51 -13.48 -4.54
N ASP A 16 15.32 -12.19 -4.27
CA ASP A 16 15.53 -11.57 -2.96
C ASP A 16 14.51 -12.05 -1.90
N GLN A 17 13.39 -12.64 -2.32
CA GLN A 17 12.29 -13.09 -1.45
C GLN A 17 12.25 -14.61 -1.23
N LEU A 18 13.08 -15.37 -1.96
CA LEU A 18 13.11 -16.85 -1.86
C LEU A 18 13.47 -17.35 -0.46
N VAL A 19 14.36 -16.62 0.23
CA VAL A 19 14.80 -16.95 1.58
C VAL A 19 14.57 -15.75 2.47
N VAL A 20 13.71 -15.93 3.47
CA VAL A 20 13.42 -14.95 4.52
C VAL A 20 14.06 -15.45 5.80
N ARG A 21 15.00 -14.69 6.35
CA ARG A 21 15.70 -15.03 7.59
C ARG A 21 14.90 -14.61 8.82
N ASN A 22 15.28 -15.08 10.01
CA ASN A 22 14.60 -14.75 11.27
C ASN A 22 14.56 -13.25 11.61
N ASN A 23 15.47 -12.45 11.06
CA ASN A 23 15.52 -10.99 11.25
C ASN A 23 14.99 -10.23 10.03
N GLU A 24 14.27 -10.92 9.15
CA GLU A 24 13.67 -10.40 7.92
C GLU A 24 12.18 -10.73 7.93
N TYR A 25 11.39 -9.92 7.23
CA TYR A 25 9.96 -10.13 7.11
C TYR A 25 9.46 -9.67 5.74
N LEU A 26 8.55 -10.44 5.13
CA LEU A 26 7.86 -10.04 3.90
C LEU A 26 6.64 -9.21 4.25
N VAL A 27 6.78 -7.89 4.17
CA VAL A 27 5.69 -6.96 4.44
C VAL A 27 4.75 -6.92 3.25
N PRO A 28 3.44 -7.16 3.44
CA PRO A 28 2.45 -6.86 2.42
C PRO A 28 2.32 -5.35 2.25
N ILE A 29 2.30 -4.89 1.01
CA ILE A 29 2.13 -3.50 0.64
C ILE A 29 0.88 -3.36 -0.22
N ALA A 30 0.07 -2.33 0.05
CA ALA A 30 -1.11 -2.06 -0.74
C ALA A 30 -1.41 -0.56 -0.85
N HIS A 31 -2.10 -0.16 -1.92
CA HIS A 31 -2.43 1.24 -2.18
C HIS A 31 -3.84 1.57 -1.70
N PHE A 32 -4.02 2.77 -1.16
CA PHE A 32 -5.31 3.33 -0.80
C PHE A 32 -5.31 4.85 -1.00
N ASP A 33 -6.50 5.46 -1.04
CA ASP A 33 -6.68 6.90 -1.24
C ASP A 33 -7.60 7.41 -0.14
N LYS A 34 -7.02 8.03 0.90
CA LYS A 34 -7.67 8.54 2.12
C LYS A 34 -8.33 7.49 3.03
N ASP A 35 -8.95 6.46 2.46
CA ASP A 35 -9.68 5.41 3.16
C ASP A 35 -9.01 4.03 2.92
N PRO A 36 -8.38 3.43 3.96
CA PRO A 36 -7.77 2.11 3.87
C PRO A 36 -8.75 0.99 3.51
N GLY A 37 -10.07 1.17 3.73
CA GLY A 37 -11.10 0.22 3.30
C GLY A 37 -11.31 0.22 1.78
N ARG A 38 -10.80 1.24 1.07
CA ARG A 38 -10.91 1.39 -0.39
C ARG A 38 -9.54 1.28 -1.05
N MET A 39 -9.03 0.05 -1.05
CA MET A 39 -7.76 -0.28 -1.68
C MET A 39 -7.88 -0.26 -3.21
N PHE A 40 -6.77 0.01 -3.90
CA PHE A 40 -6.70 -0.06 -5.36
C PHE A 40 -5.31 -0.48 -5.83
N GLY A 41 -5.15 -0.60 -7.15
CA GLY A 41 -3.88 -0.99 -7.74
C GLY A 41 -3.53 -2.45 -7.45
N VAL A 42 -2.24 -2.76 -7.57
CA VAL A 42 -1.72 -4.11 -7.47
C VAL A 42 -0.92 -4.20 -6.15
N PRO A 43 -1.41 -4.90 -5.11
CA PRO A 43 -0.63 -5.08 -3.90
C PRO A 43 0.59 -5.94 -4.17
N PHE A 44 1.66 -5.82 -3.40
CA PHE A 44 2.89 -6.59 -3.58
C PHE A 44 3.59 -6.81 -2.25
N PHE A 45 4.56 -7.72 -2.21
CA PHE A 45 5.38 -7.96 -1.02
C PHE A 45 6.73 -7.29 -1.15
N LEU A 46 7.24 -6.79 -0.02
CA LEU A 46 8.60 -6.26 0.09
C LEU A 46 9.29 -6.88 1.29
N LYS A 47 10.50 -7.41 1.08
CA LYS A 47 11.32 -7.93 2.18
C LYS A 47 11.99 -6.80 2.92
N VAL A 48 11.80 -6.72 4.24
CA VAL A 48 12.47 -5.74 5.11
C VAL A 48 13.24 -6.46 6.20
N SER A 49 14.33 -5.85 6.66
CA SER A 49 15.11 -6.36 7.80
C SER A 49 14.80 -5.56 9.06
N ASN A 50 14.96 -6.19 10.23
CA ASN A 50 14.91 -5.43 11.48
C ASN A 50 16.04 -4.39 11.51
N ASP A 51 15.75 -3.22 12.06
CA ASP A 51 16.68 -2.10 12.17
C ASP A 51 17.12 -1.52 10.82
N GLU A 52 16.44 -1.86 9.72
CA GLU A 52 16.66 -1.25 8.41
C GLU A 52 16.19 0.21 8.39
N LEU A 53 16.92 1.09 7.70
CA LEU A 53 16.49 2.48 7.52
C LEU A 53 15.22 2.57 6.68
N LEU A 54 14.24 3.33 7.15
CA LEU A 54 12.99 3.55 6.42
C LEU A 54 13.20 4.28 5.08
N SER A 55 14.26 5.10 4.98
CA SER A 55 14.67 5.73 3.72
C SER A 55 15.07 4.69 2.67
N SER A 56 15.81 3.66 3.05
CA SER A 56 16.19 2.57 2.15
C SER A 56 14.97 1.75 1.73
N VAL A 57 14.05 1.48 2.65
CA VAL A 57 12.76 0.83 2.32
C VAL A 57 11.97 1.68 1.31
N ARG A 58 11.92 3.01 1.51
CA ARG A 58 11.25 3.95 0.62
C ARG A 58 11.85 3.94 -0.79
N GLU A 59 13.17 3.92 -0.93
CA GLU A 59 13.85 3.83 -2.23
C GLU A 59 13.52 2.52 -2.96
N ARG A 60 13.50 1.39 -2.23
CA ARG A 60 13.14 0.09 -2.82
C ARG A 60 11.68 0.04 -3.28
N ILE A 61 10.76 0.64 -2.52
CA ILE A 61 9.37 0.80 -2.96
C ILE A 61 9.29 1.64 -4.23
N GLN A 62 10.03 2.76 -4.30
CA GLN A 62 10.05 3.62 -5.48
C GLN A 62 10.55 2.88 -6.72
N ALA A 63 11.67 2.18 -6.59
CA ALA A 63 12.26 1.38 -7.66
C ALA A 63 11.31 0.27 -8.12
N ARG A 64 10.56 -0.35 -7.18
CA ARG A 64 9.59 -1.39 -7.50
C ARG A 64 8.35 -0.88 -8.23
N LEU A 65 7.94 0.37 -7.96
CA LEU A 65 6.78 1.00 -8.59
C LEU A 65 7.14 1.74 -9.89
N GLU A 66 8.42 1.99 -10.15
CA GLU A 66 8.92 2.73 -11.32
C GLU A 66 8.31 4.14 -11.46
N ILE A 67 8.10 4.82 -10.32
CA ILE A 67 7.42 6.12 -10.26
C ILE A 67 8.44 7.28 -10.19
N PRO A 68 8.24 8.38 -10.95
CA PRO A 68 9.06 9.56 -10.85
C PRO A 68 9.06 10.16 -9.44
N GLU A 69 10.21 10.67 -8.99
CA GLU A 69 10.40 11.22 -7.64
C GLU A 69 9.37 12.30 -7.28
N LYS A 70 9.10 13.24 -8.20
CA LYS A 70 8.10 14.32 -8.03
C LYS A 70 6.69 13.82 -7.72
N GLU A 71 6.35 12.64 -8.22
CA GLU A 71 5.06 12.02 -7.92
C GLU A 71 5.12 11.26 -6.60
N TYR A 72 6.21 10.54 -6.37
CA TYR A 72 6.43 9.74 -5.18
C TYR A 72 6.54 10.58 -3.90
N GLU A 73 7.00 11.83 -3.98
CA GLU A 73 6.97 12.79 -2.87
C GLU A 73 5.57 13.01 -2.27
N LYS A 74 4.51 12.80 -3.05
CA LYS A 74 3.12 12.95 -2.60
C LYS A 74 2.61 11.75 -1.82
N TYR A 75 3.34 10.64 -1.84
CA TYR A 75 2.93 9.40 -1.19
C TYR A 75 3.14 9.52 0.31
N LYS A 76 2.16 9.05 1.07
CA LYS A 76 2.30 8.86 2.52
C LYS A 76 2.29 7.37 2.83
N PHE A 77 3.06 7.00 3.83
CA PHE A 77 3.20 5.62 4.26
C PHE A 77 2.47 5.44 5.57
N ALA A 78 1.65 4.41 5.68
CA ALA A 78 0.85 4.16 6.86
C ALA A 78 0.98 2.70 7.29
N LEU A 79 1.14 2.45 8.59
CA LEU A 79 0.94 1.13 9.14
C LEU A 79 -0.57 0.90 9.29
N ILE A 80 -1.10 -0.09 8.59
CA ILE A 80 -2.53 -0.44 8.65
C ILE A 80 -2.69 -1.75 9.41
N SER A 81 -3.67 -1.79 10.31
CA SER A 81 -4.11 -3.02 10.96
C SER A 81 -5.63 -3.01 11.08
N SER A 82 -6.28 -4.14 10.82
CA SER A 82 -7.75 -4.27 10.87
C SER A 82 -8.49 -3.17 10.08
N SER A 83 -7.99 -2.87 8.87
CA SER A 83 -8.51 -1.82 7.97
C SER A 83 -8.49 -0.38 8.53
N ARG A 84 -7.68 -0.10 9.55
CA ARG A 84 -7.50 1.24 10.12
C ARG A 84 -6.05 1.67 10.09
N VAL A 85 -5.82 2.97 9.82
CA VAL A 85 -4.50 3.57 9.99
C VAL A 85 -4.13 3.54 11.47
N VAL A 86 -3.10 2.78 11.82
CA VAL A 86 -2.53 2.76 13.16
C VAL A 86 -1.65 4.01 13.36
N ARG A 87 -0.79 4.29 12.37
CA ARG A 87 0.06 5.49 12.33
C ARG A 87 0.59 5.74 10.93
N TYR A 88 0.94 6.99 10.65
CA TYR A 88 1.76 7.34 9.49
C TYR A 88 3.24 7.17 9.84
N LEU A 89 4.00 6.65 8.88
CA LEU A 89 5.44 6.46 8.97
C LEU A 89 6.12 7.60 8.23
N ASP A 90 7.07 8.23 8.91
CA ASP A 90 8.00 9.13 8.25
C ASP A 90 9.16 8.33 7.69
N MET A 91 9.10 8.06 6.39
CA MET A 91 10.13 7.31 5.68
C MET A 91 11.31 8.18 5.22
N THR A 92 11.32 9.49 5.53
CA THR A 92 12.41 10.41 5.16
C THR A 92 13.42 10.63 6.27
N SER A 93 13.00 10.45 7.52
CA SER A 93 13.89 10.60 8.68
C SER A 93 14.71 9.34 8.95
N ASN A 94 15.59 9.42 9.95
CA ASN A 94 16.41 8.29 10.43
C ASN A 94 15.58 7.22 11.19
N GLY A 95 14.28 7.12 10.89
CA GLY A 95 13.42 6.06 11.41
C GLY A 95 13.90 4.70 10.92
N ARG A 96 13.74 3.68 11.76
CA ARG A 96 14.18 2.32 11.49
C ARG A 96 13.01 1.35 11.58
N VAL A 97 13.05 0.30 10.78
CA VAL A 97 12.08 -0.78 10.78
C VAL A 97 12.14 -1.51 12.11
N ASN A 98 11.01 -1.60 12.79
CA ASN A 98 10.85 -2.44 13.97
C ASN A 98 9.94 -3.62 13.63
N LEU A 99 10.52 -4.80 13.45
CA LEU A 99 9.74 -6.00 13.11
C LEU A 99 8.73 -6.39 14.17
N ALA A 100 8.91 -6.00 15.44
CA ALA A 100 7.93 -6.29 16.49
C ALA A 100 6.58 -5.57 16.23
N GLU A 101 6.61 -4.41 15.56
CA GLU A 101 5.39 -3.70 15.15
C GLU A 101 4.69 -4.39 13.96
N LEU A 102 5.43 -5.21 13.20
CA LEU A 102 4.96 -5.93 12.01
C LEU A 102 4.68 -7.42 12.27
N GLY A 103 5.23 -7.97 13.37
CA GLY A 103 5.51 -9.39 13.55
C GLY A 103 4.38 -10.29 14.05
N HIS A 104 3.15 -9.79 14.23
CA HIS A 104 2.01 -10.63 14.64
C HIS A 104 1.38 -11.43 13.48
N ALA A 105 2.06 -11.57 12.35
CA ALA A 105 1.43 -11.82 11.05
C ALA A 105 1.73 -13.18 10.40
N HIS A 106 2.55 -14.05 11.01
CA HIS A 106 2.99 -15.29 10.35
C HIS A 106 1.88 -16.31 10.03
N VAL A 107 0.63 -16.10 10.46
CA VAL A 107 -0.47 -17.06 10.24
C VAL A 107 -1.82 -16.40 9.91
N ALA A 108 -1.93 -15.07 9.84
CA ALA A 108 -3.22 -14.41 9.75
C ALA A 108 -3.44 -13.71 8.40
N SER A 109 -4.67 -13.79 7.88
CA SER A 109 -5.13 -13.10 6.67
C SER A 109 -4.75 -11.60 6.69
N LEU A 110 -4.56 -10.97 5.53
CA LEU A 110 -4.37 -9.51 5.41
C LEU A 110 -5.47 -8.70 6.12
N ALA A 111 -6.63 -9.31 6.36
CA ALA A 111 -7.72 -8.73 7.15
C ALA A 111 -7.34 -8.46 8.63
N THR A 112 -6.37 -9.21 9.17
CA THR A 112 -5.98 -9.16 10.59
C THR A 112 -4.49 -8.87 10.79
N SER A 113 -3.65 -9.17 9.81
CA SER A 113 -2.21 -8.90 9.86
C SER A 113 -1.90 -7.46 9.50
N PRO A 114 -0.97 -6.80 10.21
CA PRO A 114 -0.52 -5.47 9.84
C PRO A 114 0.14 -5.46 8.46
N TYR A 115 -0.12 -4.41 7.68
CA TYR A 115 0.47 -4.19 6.36
C TYR A 115 0.87 -2.73 6.17
N LEU A 116 1.73 -2.48 5.18
CA LEU A 116 2.15 -1.14 4.82
C LEU A 116 1.23 -0.56 3.73
N GLY A 117 0.49 0.47 4.09
CA GLY A 117 -0.37 1.21 3.19
C GLY A 117 0.37 2.35 2.49
N LEU A 118 0.17 2.47 1.18
CA LEU A 118 0.60 3.59 0.35
C LEU A 118 -0.61 4.50 0.10
N ASP A 119 -0.68 5.62 0.81
CA ASP A 119 -1.74 6.63 0.65
C ASP A 119 -1.37 7.56 -0.50
N HIS A 120 -2.09 7.43 -1.61
CA HIS A 120 -1.93 8.31 -2.77
C HIS A 120 -3.18 8.31 -3.66
N MET A 121 -3.27 9.31 -4.53
CA MET A 121 -4.43 9.46 -5.40
C MET A 121 -4.48 8.36 -6.47
N ASN A 122 -5.61 7.66 -6.56
CA ASN A 122 -5.82 6.68 -7.61
C ASN A 122 -5.96 7.34 -8.99
N LYS A 123 -4.89 7.34 -9.78
CA LYS A 123 -4.88 7.87 -11.16
C LYS A 123 -5.76 7.09 -12.14
N SER A 124 -6.04 5.83 -11.86
CA SER A 124 -6.94 4.99 -12.67
C SER A 124 -8.40 5.42 -12.58
N ARG A 125 -8.78 6.22 -11.56
CA ARG A 125 -10.13 6.79 -11.43
C ARG A 125 -10.46 7.80 -12.54
N GLY A 126 -9.49 8.25 -13.32
CA GLY A 126 -9.65 9.32 -14.33
C GLY A 126 -10.27 8.94 -15.69
N VAL A 127 -10.66 7.68 -15.95
CA VAL A 127 -11.19 7.28 -17.29
C VAL A 127 -12.66 6.87 -17.28
N ARG A 128 -13.31 6.75 -16.11
CA ARG A 128 -14.76 6.51 -16.03
C ARG A 128 -15.46 7.67 -15.33
N GLY A 129 -15.74 8.70 -16.12
CA GLY A 129 -16.37 9.93 -15.68
C GLY A 129 -15.78 11.11 -16.44
N SER A 130 -15.86 11.12 -17.78
CA SER A 130 -16.71 12.14 -18.40
C SER A 130 -17.61 12.78 -17.36
N HIS A 131 -17.31 14.03 -16.98
CA HIS A 131 -18.36 14.92 -16.51
C HIS A 131 -19.40 14.96 -17.63
N ALA A 132 -20.32 13.99 -17.66
CA ALA A 132 -21.61 14.18 -18.26
C ALA A 132 -22.14 15.41 -17.54
N ALA A 133 -22.11 16.51 -18.28
CA ALA A 133 -22.21 17.86 -17.76
C ALA A 133 -23.47 17.98 -16.91
N GLU A 134 -23.32 17.99 -15.59
CA GLU A 134 -24.36 18.51 -14.71
C GLU A 134 -24.30 20.04 -14.85
N LYS A 135 -24.88 20.54 -15.94
CA LYS A 135 -25.23 21.96 -16.05
C LYS A 135 -26.58 22.14 -15.37
N ALA A 136 -26.64 23.12 -14.48
CA ALA A 136 -27.89 23.54 -13.84
C ALA A 136 -28.96 23.83 -14.89
N ILE A 137 -30.16 23.29 -14.69
CA ILE A 137 -31.34 23.60 -15.51
C ILE A 137 -31.93 24.90 -14.96
N VAL A 138 -31.98 25.93 -15.79
CA VAL A 138 -32.62 27.22 -15.48
C VAL A 138 -33.99 27.25 -16.15
N ILE A 139 -35.04 27.45 -15.36
CA ILE A 139 -36.41 27.61 -15.85
C ILE A 139 -36.64 29.12 -16.08
N HIS A 140 -37.03 29.49 -17.29
CA HIS A 140 -37.49 30.85 -17.62
C HIS A 140 -39.02 30.88 -17.60
N ASN A 141 -39.58 32.00 -17.16
CA ASN A 141 -41.03 32.24 -17.06
C ASN A 141 -41.59 32.83 -18.35
#